data_AF-A0A5B7DIK3-F1
#
_entry.id   AF-A0A5B7DIK3-F1
#
_cell.length_a   1.000
_cell.length_b   1.000
_cell.length_c   1.000
_cell.angle_alpha   90.00
_cell.angle_beta   90.00
_cell.angle_gamma   90.00
#
_symmetry.space_group_name_H-M   'P 1'
#
loop_
_entity.id
_entity.type
_entity.pdbx_description
1 polymer ?
#
loop_
_entity_poly.entity_id
_entity_poly.type
_entity_poly.pdbx_seq_one_letter_code
_entity_poly.pdbx_strand_id
1 'polypeptide(L)'
;MRNVETRRDWVCEDEYEPCGHPSCFPSQFLVQRNYIGHRMTSAMFLKVTQPVEEHFLLLAQIRAASHHSDTRVLVYKHDATTGTFEEFQVVPTSDVGFPATLYVGTSLYLLLLSEEERLDVYCYIPLEGFRLQQSVGIPGSISMAVISFQDGSQQVWVSTEGPAGLQAFKVWHKGVDPSKL
;
A
#
# COMPACT_ATOMS: atom_id res chain seq x y z
N MET A 1 25.18 20.38 -34.00
CA MET A 1 23.98 19.62 -33.58
C MET A 1 23.75 19.90 -32.11
N ARG A 2 22.65 20.55 -31.73
CA ARG A 2 22.31 20.86 -30.32
C ARG A 2 21.20 19.89 -29.89
N ASN A 3 21.43 19.15 -28.80
CA ASN A 3 20.42 18.30 -28.19
C ASN A 3 19.34 19.18 -27.57
N VAL A 4 18.09 18.93 -27.95
CA VAL A 4 16.89 19.52 -27.35
C VAL A 4 16.40 18.53 -26.31
N GLU A 5 16.51 18.90 -25.03
CA GLU A 5 15.95 18.17 -23.92
C GLU A 5 14.44 18.43 -23.84
N THR A 6 13.62 17.41 -24.05
CA THR A 6 12.17 17.49 -23.91
C THR A 6 11.77 17.29 -22.45
N ARG A 7 11.46 18.40 -21.78
CA ARG A 7 10.74 18.42 -20.50
C ARG A 7 9.30 17.93 -20.74
N ARG A 8 8.86 16.90 -20.03
CA ARG A 8 7.44 16.50 -19.96
C ARG A 8 6.90 16.94 -18.63
N ASP A 9 6.19 18.06 -18.63
CA ASP A 9 5.38 18.50 -17.51
C ASP A 9 4.12 17.62 -17.46
N TRP A 10 3.86 17.03 -16.29
CA TRP A 10 2.65 16.27 -16.02
C TRP A 10 1.64 17.20 -15.36
N VAL A 11 0.55 17.51 -16.06
CA VAL A 11 -0.60 18.24 -15.51
C VAL A 11 -1.66 17.19 -15.16
N CYS A 12 -2.05 17.13 -13.88
CA CYS A 12 -3.25 16.43 -13.44
C CYS A 12 -4.37 17.46 -13.29
N GLU A 13 -5.35 17.44 -14.20
CA GLU A 13 -6.65 18.08 -14.02
C GLU A 13 -7.66 16.97 -13.74
N ASP A 14 -8.34 17.03 -12.59
CA ASP A 14 -9.63 16.38 -12.37
C ASP A 14 -10.35 17.14 -11.24
N GLU A 15 -11.44 17.83 -11.60
CA GLU A 15 -12.39 18.45 -10.67
C GLU A 15 -13.34 17.38 -10.13
N TYR A 16 -13.43 17.28 -8.80
CA TYR A 16 -14.30 16.32 -8.11
C TYR A 16 -15.52 17.04 -7.53
N GLU A 17 -16.73 16.68 -7.97
CA GLU A 17 -17.98 17.15 -7.35
C GLU A 17 -18.40 16.23 -6.18
N PRO A 18 -18.69 16.77 -4.98
CA PRO A 18 -19.09 15.97 -3.83
C PRO A 18 -20.56 15.53 -3.88
N CYS A 19 -20.81 14.26 -3.55
CA CYS A 19 -22.13 13.66 -3.40
C CYS A 19 -22.80 14.08 -2.07
N GLY A 20 -23.96 14.75 -2.15
CA GLY A 20 -24.68 15.35 -1.02
C GLY A 20 -25.41 14.40 -0.05
N HIS A 21 -24.89 13.19 0.20
CA HIS A 21 -25.52 12.21 1.10
C HIS A 21 -24.76 12.12 2.44
N PRO A 22 -25.44 12.17 3.61
CA PRO A 22 -24.81 12.13 4.94
C PRO A 22 -24.18 10.78 5.33
N SER A 23 -24.23 9.76 4.46
CA SER A 23 -23.55 8.47 4.61
C SER A 23 -22.42 8.25 3.59
N CYS A 24 -22.14 9.24 2.73
CA CYS A 24 -20.94 9.24 1.91
C CYS A 24 -19.77 9.77 2.77
N PHE A 25 -19.16 8.87 3.53
CA PHE A 25 -17.78 9.14 3.94
C PHE A 25 -16.97 9.23 2.64
N PRO A 26 -16.32 10.37 2.35
CA PRO A 26 -15.52 10.49 1.13
C PRO A 26 -14.53 9.34 1.17
N SER A 27 -14.57 8.48 0.14
CA SER A 27 -13.62 7.38 -0.02
C SER A 27 -12.23 7.99 0.09
N GLN A 28 -11.55 7.74 1.21
CA GLN A 28 -10.48 8.65 1.57
C GLN A 28 -9.32 8.52 0.59
N PHE A 29 -9.09 7.35 -0.06
CA PHE A 29 -8.01 7.19 -1.05
C PHE A 29 -8.35 6.27 -2.21
N LEU A 30 -7.79 6.61 -3.36
CA LEU A 30 -7.83 5.84 -4.60
C LEU A 30 -6.39 5.44 -4.94
N VAL A 31 -6.13 4.14 -5.08
CA VAL A 31 -4.89 3.69 -5.74
C VAL A 31 -5.00 4.12 -7.21
N GLN A 32 -4.33 5.21 -7.57
CA GLN A 32 -4.48 5.79 -8.90
C GLN A 32 -3.85 4.90 -9.98
N ARG A 33 -2.68 4.29 -9.72
CA ARG A 33 -1.94 3.45 -10.67
C ARG A 33 -0.92 2.55 -10.00
N ASN A 34 -0.65 1.41 -10.63
CA ASN A 34 0.51 0.55 -10.37
C ASN A 34 1.45 0.59 -11.58
N TYR A 35 2.75 0.77 -11.35
CA TYR A 35 3.77 0.71 -12.40
C TYR A 35 4.70 -0.49 -12.18
N ILE A 36 4.90 -1.30 -13.22
CA ILE A 36 5.83 -2.44 -13.21
C ILE A 36 6.95 -2.12 -14.21
N GLY A 37 8.18 -1.92 -13.72
CA GLY A 37 9.37 -1.67 -14.54
C GLY A 37 10.32 -2.86 -14.55
N HIS A 38 11.24 -2.91 -15.52
CA HIS A 38 12.22 -4.00 -15.61
C HIS A 38 13.24 -4.05 -14.45
N ARG A 39 13.28 -3.03 -13.57
CA ARG A 39 14.17 -2.95 -12.38
C ARG A 39 13.48 -2.48 -11.09
N MET A 40 12.24 -2.01 -11.19
CA MET A 40 11.35 -1.73 -10.05
C MET A 40 10.12 -2.60 -10.23
N THR A 41 9.81 -3.45 -9.27
CA THR A 41 8.82 -4.51 -9.53
C THR A 41 7.40 -4.04 -9.28
N SER A 42 7.23 -3.08 -8.37
CA SER A 42 5.94 -2.42 -8.16
C SER A 42 6.13 -1.02 -7.58
N ALA A 43 5.33 -0.08 -8.07
CA ALA A 43 5.18 1.25 -7.49
C ALA A 43 3.71 1.51 -7.15
N MET A 44 3.45 2.09 -5.98
CA MET A 44 2.11 2.40 -5.49
C MET A 44 2.05 3.83 -4.99
N PHE A 45 1.05 4.59 -5.44
CA PHE A 45 0.75 5.91 -4.91
C PHE A 45 -0.32 5.79 -3.83
N LEU A 46 -0.05 6.35 -2.66
CA LEU A 46 -1.01 6.48 -1.58
C LEU A 46 -1.28 7.94 -1.33
N LYS A 47 -2.54 8.23 -1.04
CA LYS A 47 -2.91 9.45 -0.37
C LYS A 47 -3.35 9.05 1.04
N VAL A 48 -3.24 9.95 1.99
CA VAL A 48 -3.80 9.98 3.34
C VAL A 48 -4.50 11.35 3.43
N THR A 49 -5.66 11.48 4.07
CA THR A 49 -6.56 12.66 4.11
C THR A 49 -6.98 12.92 5.55
N GLN A 50 -6.79 11.96 6.44
CA GLN A 50 -7.07 12.09 7.85
C GLN A 50 -5.99 11.39 8.69
N PRO A 51 -5.59 11.96 9.83
CA PRO A 51 -6.01 13.27 10.34
C PRO A 51 -5.44 14.45 9.55
N VAL A 52 -4.42 14.21 8.71
CA VAL A 52 -3.77 15.22 7.86
C VAL A 52 -3.66 14.66 6.44
N GLU A 53 -3.74 15.54 5.44
CA GLU A 53 -3.51 15.14 4.06
C GLU A 53 -2.02 14.90 3.80
N GLU A 54 -1.65 13.67 3.45
CA GLU A 54 -0.27 13.26 3.17
C GLU A 54 -0.25 12.36 1.93
N HIS A 55 0.71 12.55 1.03
CA HIS A 55 0.82 11.70 -0.16
C HIS A 55 2.11 10.92 -0.08
N PHE A 56 2.07 9.64 -0.44
CA PHE A 56 3.21 8.74 -0.43
C PHE A 56 3.39 8.06 -1.78
N LEU A 57 4.64 7.82 -2.14
CA LEU A 57 5.01 6.96 -3.25
C LEU A 57 5.83 5.79 -2.68
N LEU A 58 5.34 4.58 -2.85
CA LEU A 58 6.03 3.36 -2.42
C LEU A 58 6.66 2.69 -3.62
N LEU A 59 7.93 2.32 -3.50
CA LEU A 59 8.69 1.60 -4.51
C LEU A 59 9.20 0.28 -3.92
N ALA A 60 8.66 -0.84 -4.39
CA ALA A 60 9.11 -2.18 -4.02
C ALA A 60 10.20 -2.65 -5.00
N GLN A 61 11.38 -2.97 -4.46
CA GLN A 61 12.54 -3.41 -5.23
C GLN A 61 12.77 -4.92 -5.05
N ILE A 62 12.41 -5.75 -6.03
CA ILE A 62 12.67 -7.21 -5.96
C ILE A 62 14.04 -7.59 -6.55
N ARG A 63 14.54 -6.84 -7.54
CA ARG A 63 15.70 -7.28 -8.35
C ARG A 63 16.92 -6.37 -8.32
N ALA A 64 16.94 -5.33 -7.48
CA ALA A 64 18.07 -4.42 -7.41
C ALA A 64 19.24 -4.98 -6.58
N ALA A 65 18.98 -5.93 -5.69
CA ALA A 65 20.00 -6.54 -4.87
C ALA A 65 20.62 -7.74 -5.59
N SER A 66 21.95 -7.77 -5.66
CA SER A 66 22.73 -8.95 -6.08
C SER A 66 22.52 -10.17 -5.16
N HIS A 67 21.82 -9.98 -4.04
CA HIS A 67 21.38 -11.01 -3.11
C HIS A 67 19.88 -10.83 -2.85
N HIS A 68 19.10 -11.91 -3.00
CA HIS A 68 17.65 -11.94 -2.72
C HIS A 68 17.28 -11.44 -1.30
N SER A 69 18.21 -11.54 -0.35
CA SER A 69 18.00 -11.12 1.04
C SER A 69 17.84 -9.61 1.28
N ASP A 70 18.19 -8.75 0.31
CA ASP A 70 18.25 -7.29 0.52
C ASP A 70 17.14 -6.53 -0.24
N THR A 71 15.96 -7.13 -0.38
CA THR A 71 14.80 -6.38 -0.89
C THR A 71 14.33 -5.35 0.13
N ARG A 72 13.78 -4.24 -0.35
CA ARG A 72 13.23 -3.20 0.50
C ARG A 72 12.10 -2.47 -0.20
N VAL A 73 11.19 -1.93 0.60
CA VAL A 73 10.19 -0.98 0.13
C VAL A 73 10.64 0.41 0.54
N LEU A 74 10.93 1.25 -0.45
CA LEU A 74 11.23 2.66 -0.24
C LEU A 74 9.91 3.42 -0.19
N VAL A 75 9.71 4.19 0.87
CA VAL A 75 8.54 5.04 1.06
C VAL A 75 9.01 6.48 0.92
N TYR A 76 8.48 7.15 -0.09
CA TYR A 76 8.68 8.58 -0.29
C TYR A 76 7.43 9.32 0.18
N LYS A 77 7.59 10.47 0.81
CA LYS A 77 6.51 11.36 1.21
C LYS A 77 6.58 12.64 0.40
N HIS A 78 5.44 13.13 -0.07
CA HIS A 78 5.35 14.40 -0.78
C HIS A 78 5.53 15.56 0.20
N ASP A 79 6.50 16.42 -0.07
CA ASP A 79 6.64 17.72 0.61
C ASP A 79 5.87 18.77 -0.19
N ALA A 80 4.81 19.31 0.41
CA ALA A 80 3.96 20.33 -0.23
C ALA A 80 4.67 21.69 -0.41
N THR A 81 5.72 21.97 0.36
CA THR A 81 6.53 23.20 0.26
C THR A 81 7.44 23.15 -0.96
N THR A 82 8.11 22.01 -1.17
CA THR A 82 9.05 21.83 -2.28
C THR A 82 8.36 21.32 -3.54
N GLY A 83 7.17 20.71 -3.42
CA GLY A 83 6.45 20.07 -4.52
C GLY A 83 7.12 18.78 -5.01
N THR A 84 7.92 18.14 -4.16
CA THR A 84 8.70 16.95 -4.53
C THR A 84 8.50 15.79 -3.57
N PHE A 85 8.76 14.57 -4.05
CA PHE A 85 8.78 13.37 -3.22
C PHE A 85 10.17 13.18 -2.60
N GLU A 86 10.23 13.15 -1.28
CA GLU A 86 11.45 12.95 -0.51
C GLU A 86 11.43 11.58 0.18
N GLU A 87 12.59 10.94 0.31
CA GLU A 87 12.69 9.65 1.00
C GLU A 87 12.27 9.84 2.48
N PHE A 88 11.24 9.11 2.89
CA PHE A 88 10.65 9.22 4.22
C PHE A 88 11.01 8.02 5.09
N GLN A 89 10.97 6.81 4.52
CA GLN A 89 11.26 5.60 5.26
C GLN A 89 11.72 4.48 4.32
N VAL A 90 12.59 3.60 4.84
CA VAL A 90 12.88 2.30 4.26
C VAL A 90 12.21 1.22 5.11
N VAL A 91 11.30 0.44 4.51
CA VAL A 91 10.69 -0.72 5.15
C VAL A 91 11.49 -1.95 4.73
N PRO A 92 12.17 -2.63 5.68
CA PRO A 92 12.94 -3.83 5.36
C PRO A 92 12.00 -4.98 5.00
N THR A 93 12.32 -5.72 3.95
CA THR A 93 11.50 -6.84 3.50
C THR A 93 12.37 -8.00 3.02
N SER A 94 11.89 -9.22 3.11
CA SER A 94 12.49 -10.35 2.38
C SER A 94 11.59 -10.66 1.18
N ASP A 95 12.15 -10.56 -0.03
CA ASP A 95 11.52 -10.87 -1.32
C ASP A 95 10.05 -10.41 -1.50
N VAL A 96 9.74 -9.11 -1.36
CA VAL A 96 8.34 -8.64 -1.48
C VAL A 96 7.85 -8.61 -2.92
N GLY A 97 6.93 -9.53 -3.23
CA GLY A 97 6.24 -9.65 -4.52
C GLY A 97 5.17 -8.59 -4.74
N PHE A 98 4.32 -8.34 -3.74
CA PHE A 98 3.07 -7.61 -3.95
C PHE A 98 2.73 -6.68 -2.78
N PRO A 99 2.95 -5.36 -2.90
CA PRO A 99 2.40 -4.39 -1.96
C PRO A 99 0.90 -4.21 -2.22
N ALA A 100 0.11 -4.16 -1.14
CA ALA A 100 -1.27 -3.71 -1.14
C ALA A 100 -1.52 -2.80 0.05
N THR A 101 -2.63 -2.06 0.02
CA THR A 101 -3.07 -1.26 1.17
C THR A 101 -4.46 -1.62 1.60
N LEU A 102 -4.68 -1.53 2.90
CA LEU A 102 -5.94 -1.80 3.55
C LEU A 102 -6.26 -0.66 4.49
N TYR A 103 -7.52 -0.24 4.51
CA TYR A 103 -8.02 0.73 5.46
C TYR A 103 -8.96 0.04 6.43
N VAL A 104 -8.73 0.29 7.70
CA VAL A 104 -9.69 -0.07 8.74
C VAL A 104 -9.99 1.23 9.45
N GLY A 105 -11.25 1.67 9.45
CA GLY A 105 -11.62 2.99 9.97
C GLY A 105 -10.78 4.11 9.32
N THR A 106 -10.05 4.88 10.14
CA THR A 106 -9.13 5.94 9.68
C THR A 106 -7.67 5.51 9.61
N SER A 107 -7.36 4.26 9.94
CA SER A 107 -5.98 3.76 9.95
C SER A 107 -5.62 3.14 8.61
N LEU A 108 -4.46 3.55 8.10
CA LEU A 108 -3.84 2.99 6.91
C LEU A 108 -2.94 1.82 7.30
N TYR A 109 -3.15 0.68 6.65
CA TYR A 109 -2.28 -0.48 6.72
C TYR A 109 -1.63 -0.74 5.36
N LEU A 110 -0.33 -1.04 5.39
CA LEU A 110 0.45 -1.53 4.27
C LEU A 110 0.64 -3.04 4.43
N LEU A 111 0.24 -3.78 3.41
CA LEU A 111 0.34 -5.23 3.34
C LEU A 111 1.44 -5.58 2.35
N LEU A 112 2.43 -6.34 2.81
CA LEU A 112 3.54 -6.79 1.98
C LEU A 112 3.52 -8.32 1.94
N LEU A 113 3.14 -8.87 0.79
CA LEU A 113 3.24 -10.30 0.55
C LEU A 113 4.62 -10.63 -0.03
N SER A 114 5.37 -11.44 0.71
CA SER A 114 6.69 -11.96 0.37
C SER A 114 6.60 -13.24 -0.45
N GLU A 115 7.59 -13.47 -1.33
CA GLU A 115 7.81 -14.75 -2.01
C GLU A 115 8.19 -15.87 -1.03
N GLU A 116 8.69 -15.54 0.18
CA GLU A 116 8.93 -16.49 1.28
C GLU A 116 7.64 -16.88 2.02
N GLU A 117 6.49 -16.78 1.36
CA GLU A 117 5.20 -17.23 1.90
C GLU A 117 4.84 -16.51 3.21
N ARG A 118 5.08 -15.20 3.28
CA ARG A 118 4.84 -14.37 4.46
C ARG A 118 4.07 -13.12 4.11
N LEU A 119 3.01 -12.83 4.86
CA LEU A 119 2.28 -11.57 4.81
C LEU A 119 2.65 -10.72 6.02
N ASP A 120 3.36 -9.63 5.76
CA ASP A 120 3.67 -8.61 6.76
C ASP A 120 2.63 -7.49 6.71
N VAL A 121 2.07 -7.14 7.87
CA VAL A 121 1.05 -6.11 8.04
C VAL A 121 1.66 -4.95 8.83
N TYR A 122 1.80 -3.81 8.17
CA TYR A 122 2.32 -2.58 8.75
C TYR A 122 1.18 -1.59 8.99
N CYS A 123 1.17 -0.91 10.13
CA CYS A 123 0.27 0.20 10.41
C CYS A 123 1.01 1.52 10.25
N TYR A 124 0.40 2.48 9.56
CA TYR A 124 0.90 3.84 9.47
C TYR A 124 0.59 4.61 10.76
N ILE A 125 1.64 5.09 11.42
CA ILE A 125 1.55 5.96 12.60
C ILE A 125 2.05 7.36 12.18
N PRO A 126 1.24 8.43 12.30
CA PRO A 126 1.66 9.78 11.95
C PRO A 126 3.00 10.15 12.60
N LEU A 127 3.87 10.82 11.86
CA LEU A 127 5.25 11.21 12.25
C LEU A 127 6.24 10.04 12.45
N GLU A 128 5.76 8.84 12.76
CA GLU A 128 6.62 7.66 12.94
C GLU A 128 6.81 6.87 11.64
N GLY A 129 5.80 6.87 10.77
CA GLY A 129 5.76 6.07 9.54
C GLY A 129 5.14 4.69 9.73
N PHE A 130 5.47 3.77 8.84
CA PHE A 130 4.96 2.40 8.87
C PHE A 130 5.67 1.57 9.94
N ARG A 131 4.89 0.84 10.76
CA ARG A 131 5.37 -0.05 11.82
C ARG A 131 4.76 -1.43 11.67
N LEU A 132 5.62 -2.45 11.68
CA LEU A 132 5.18 -3.85 11.63
C LEU A 132 4.28 -4.13 12.83
N GLN A 133 3.04 -4.55 12.57
CA GLN A 133 2.09 -4.98 13.58
C GLN A 133 2.02 -6.49 13.68
N GLN A 134 2.02 -7.17 12.53
CA GLN A 134 1.84 -8.61 12.44
C GLN A 134 2.58 -9.18 11.25
N SER A 135 3.04 -10.42 11.40
CA SER A 135 3.59 -11.26 10.33
C SER A 135 2.86 -12.59 10.36
N VAL A 136 2.37 -13.05 9.21
CA VAL A 136 1.61 -14.29 9.07
C VAL A 136 2.24 -15.16 8.00
N GLY A 137 2.51 -16.44 8.31
CA GLY A 137 2.93 -17.41 7.29
C GLY A 137 1.75 -17.83 6.43
N ILE A 138 1.87 -17.70 5.11
CA ILE A 138 0.88 -18.04 4.10
C ILE A 138 1.53 -18.95 3.04
N PRO A 139 1.60 -20.27 3.29
CA PRO A 139 2.24 -21.20 2.38
C PRO A 139 1.59 -21.21 1.00
N GLY A 140 2.41 -21.28 -0.04
CA GLY A 140 2.01 -21.27 -1.44
C GLY A 140 1.39 -19.95 -1.92
N SER A 141 1.60 -18.80 -1.25
CA SER A 141 0.89 -17.58 -1.64
C SER A 141 1.20 -17.12 -3.08
N ILE A 142 0.16 -16.93 -3.89
CA ILE A 142 0.27 -16.54 -5.31
C ILE A 142 -0.04 -15.06 -5.49
N SER A 143 -1.12 -14.59 -4.87
CA SER A 143 -1.63 -13.24 -5.10
C SER A 143 -2.45 -12.77 -3.92
N MET A 144 -2.50 -11.46 -3.73
CA MET A 144 -3.31 -10.80 -2.70
C MET A 144 -4.26 -9.80 -3.35
N ALA A 145 -5.50 -9.74 -2.84
CA ALA A 145 -6.49 -8.75 -3.18
C ALA A 145 -7.14 -8.19 -1.92
N VAL A 146 -7.47 -6.91 -1.92
CA VAL A 146 -8.28 -6.29 -0.87
C VAL A 146 -9.68 -6.07 -1.43
N ILE A 147 -10.67 -6.67 -0.77
CA ILE A 147 -12.08 -6.58 -1.17
C ILE A 147 -12.80 -5.67 -0.19
N SER A 148 -13.50 -4.66 -0.73
CA SER A 148 -14.37 -3.77 0.05
C SER A 148 -15.82 -4.19 -0.12
N PHE A 149 -16.57 -4.23 0.98
CA PHE A 149 -17.98 -4.57 1.01
C PHE A 149 -18.85 -3.32 1.13
N GLN A 150 -20.16 -3.44 0.85
CA GLN A 150 -21.11 -2.33 0.90
C GLN A 150 -21.27 -1.73 2.30
N ASP A 151 -21.00 -2.50 3.35
CA ASP A 151 -21.04 -2.06 4.74
C ASP A 151 -19.77 -1.29 5.16
N GLY A 152 -18.84 -1.09 4.23
CA GLY A 152 -17.55 -0.42 4.46
C GLY A 152 -16.49 -1.33 5.09
N SER A 153 -16.81 -2.59 5.39
CA SER A 153 -15.80 -3.55 5.83
C SER A 153 -14.86 -3.90 4.68
N GLN A 154 -13.61 -4.22 5.02
CA GLN A 154 -12.60 -4.69 4.08
C GLN A 154 -12.06 -6.04 4.53
N GLN A 155 -11.79 -6.92 3.58
CA GLN A 155 -11.11 -8.18 3.80
C GLN A 155 -9.91 -8.30 2.88
N VAL A 156 -8.86 -8.94 3.39
CA VAL A 156 -7.69 -9.31 2.58
C VAL A 156 -7.86 -10.76 2.16
N TRP A 157 -7.86 -10.99 0.86
CA TRP A 157 -7.99 -12.30 0.26
C TRP A 157 -6.63 -12.67 -0.33
N VAL A 158 -6.06 -13.78 0.11
CA VAL A 158 -4.78 -14.29 -0.39
C VAL A 158 -5.05 -15.62 -1.07
N SER A 159 -4.76 -15.68 -2.36
CA SER A 159 -4.76 -16.92 -3.14
C SER A 159 -3.50 -17.71 -2.80
N THR A 160 -3.64 -19.02 -2.60
CA THR A 160 -2.54 -19.92 -2.26
C THR A 160 -2.54 -21.15 -3.16
N GLU A 161 -1.36 -21.65 -3.53
CA GLU A 161 -1.17 -22.95 -4.16
C GLU A 161 -1.67 -24.07 -3.23
N GLY A 162 -2.35 -25.06 -3.81
CA GLY A 162 -2.84 -26.23 -3.08
C GLY A 162 -4.32 -26.16 -2.66
N PRO A 163 -4.78 -27.11 -1.83
CA PRO A 163 -6.20 -27.35 -1.56
C PRO A 163 -6.89 -26.26 -0.73
N ALA A 164 -6.11 -25.40 -0.06
CA ALA A 164 -6.65 -24.26 0.67
C ALA A 164 -7.28 -23.24 -0.28
N GLY A 165 -6.68 -23.03 -1.47
CA GLY A 165 -7.16 -22.21 -2.59
C GLY A 165 -7.27 -20.71 -2.32
N LEU A 166 -7.71 -20.31 -1.12
CA LEU A 166 -8.04 -18.94 -0.76
C LEU A 166 -8.11 -18.79 0.76
N GLN A 167 -7.37 -17.83 1.30
CA GLN A 167 -7.42 -17.45 2.71
C GLN A 167 -7.97 -16.03 2.85
N ALA A 168 -8.97 -15.84 3.70
CA ALA A 168 -9.55 -14.54 3.99
C ALA A 168 -9.12 -14.07 5.39
N PHE A 169 -8.53 -12.89 5.46
CA PHE A 169 -8.10 -12.26 6.70
C PHE A 169 -9.03 -11.10 7.02
N LYS A 170 -9.60 -11.14 8.23
CA LYS A 170 -10.32 -10.02 8.82
C LYS A 170 -9.35 -9.24 9.69
N VAL A 171 -9.15 -7.97 9.38
CA VAL A 171 -8.27 -7.09 10.15
C VAL A 171 -9.11 -6.37 11.21
N TRP A 172 -8.60 -6.36 12.42
CA TRP A 172 -9.29 -5.82 13.59
C TRP A 172 -8.58 -4.58 14.08
N HIS A 173 -9.36 -3.62 14.56
CA HIS A 173 -8.83 -2.49 15.30
C HIS A 173 -8.50 -2.87 16.72
N LYS A 174 -7.36 -2.38 17.21
CA LYS A 174 -7.00 -2.47 18.62
C LYS A 174 -8.12 -1.85 19.47
N GLY A 175 -8.74 -2.66 20.32
CA GLY A 175 -9.86 -2.26 21.17
C GLY A 175 -11.24 -2.80 20.74
N VAL A 176 -11.33 -3.49 19.60
CA VAL A 176 -12.54 -4.24 19.22
C VAL A 176 -12.38 -5.69 19.64
N ASP A 177 -13.28 -6.16 20.51
CA ASP A 177 -13.32 -7.56 20.96
C ASP A 177 -13.81 -8.46 19.81
N PRO A 178 -12.99 -9.40 19.31
CA PRO A 178 -13.35 -10.24 18.17
C PRO A 178 -14.49 -11.22 18.48
N SER A 179 -14.81 -11.47 19.75
CA SER A 179 -15.88 -12.39 20.15
C SER A 179 -17.30 -11.78 20.15
N LYS A 180 -17.41 -10.47 19.90
CA LYS A 180 -18.68 -9.71 19.98
C LYS A 180 -19.29 -9.36 18.61
N LEU A 181 -18.80 -9.96 17.52
CA LEU A 181 -19.33 -9.86 16.17
C LEU A 181 -19.72 -11.24 15.65
#